data_AF-A0A2I6QCT5-F1
#
_entry.id   AF-A0A2I6QCT5-F1
#
_cell.length_a   1.000
_cell.length_b   1.000
_cell.length_c   1.000
_cell.angle_alpha   90.00
_cell.angle_beta   90.00
_cell.angle_gamma   90.00
#
_symmetry.space_group_name_H-M   'P 1'
#
loop_
_entity.id
_entity.type
_entity.pdbx_description
1 polymer ?
#
loop_
_entity_poly.entity_id
_entity_poly.type
_entity_poly.pdbx_seq_one_letter_code
_entity_poly.pdbx_strand_id
1 'polypeptide(L)'
;MLNSNYAMCWEHHVNFPEFTENAFTMVISGTLFTVSLPSENKVCKMQSAGNQRLYKSSLVGTSETTCVTTKTMKKNGNTNNDIAFKEWFAGMIDGDGCFLVNKKGYTSLEITVDQKDLYLLHYIQDKVGGGNIKLRSGSKSYRYRMHNKKGIMNVVNMVNGYIQHSIRKSQLHRVCSVMNIPIQDTVNLTKNSHWFARILWFWWYN
;
A
#
# COMPACT_ATOMS: atom_id res chain seq x y z
N MET A 1 -7.67 -6.45 39.35
CA MET A 1 -8.67 -5.51 38.81
C MET A 1 -7.99 -4.67 37.74
N LEU A 2 -8.17 -5.01 36.46
CA LEU A 2 -7.70 -4.23 35.33
C LEU A 2 -8.91 -4.01 34.43
N ASN A 3 -9.45 -2.80 34.49
CA ASN A 3 -10.47 -2.33 33.56
C ASN A 3 -9.75 -1.44 32.55
N SER A 4 -9.32 -2.00 31.44
CA SER A 4 -8.91 -1.24 30.26
C SER A 4 -10.02 -1.37 29.23
N ASN A 5 -11.06 -0.54 29.43
CA ASN A 5 -12.10 -0.32 28.44
C ASN A 5 -11.49 0.37 27.23
N TYR A 6 -11.14 -0.39 26.20
CA TYR A 6 -11.03 0.16 24.85
C TYR A 6 -12.38 -0.03 24.17
N ALA A 7 -13.31 0.87 24.49
CA ALA A 7 -14.52 1.06 23.71
C ALA A 7 -14.19 2.04 22.57
N MET A 8 -14.25 1.58 21.32
CA MET A 8 -14.28 2.45 20.15
C MET A 8 -15.73 2.92 19.98
N CYS A 9 -15.97 4.21 20.24
CA CYS A 9 -17.28 4.82 20.10
C CYS A 9 -17.48 5.29 18.65
N TRP A 10 -18.50 4.77 17.97
CA TRP A 10 -19.04 5.35 16.74
C TRP A 10 -20.48 5.76 17.00
N GLU A 11 -20.68 7.03 17.34
CA GLU A 11 -21.76 7.89 16.88
C GLU A 11 -21.63 9.24 17.60
N HIS A 12 -21.19 10.26 16.87
CA HIS A 12 -21.60 11.63 17.19
C HIS A 12 -21.79 12.37 15.86
N HIS A 13 -23.05 12.49 15.46
CA HIS A 13 -23.47 13.43 14.44
C HIS A 13 -23.04 14.84 14.87
N VAL A 14 -22.04 15.40 14.19
CA VAL A 14 -21.82 16.84 14.15
C VAL A 14 -21.53 17.20 12.69
N ASN A 15 -22.51 17.83 12.06
CA ASN A 15 -22.55 18.23 10.65
C ASN A 15 -21.43 19.24 10.31
N PHE A 16 -20.82 19.13 9.12
CA PHE A 16 -20.40 20.23 8.20
C PHE A 16 -19.64 19.66 6.96
N PRO A 17 -19.52 20.41 5.85
CA PRO A 17 -20.38 20.40 4.66
C PRO A 17 -19.84 19.54 3.47
N GLU A 18 -20.77 19.14 2.59
CA GLU A 18 -20.59 18.62 1.21
C GLU A 18 -19.34 17.79 0.90
N PHE A 19 -19.45 16.48 1.13
CA PHE A 19 -18.50 15.48 0.67
C PHE A 19 -18.70 15.16 -0.82
N THR A 20 -17.62 15.26 -1.60
CA THR A 20 -17.50 14.62 -2.91
C THR A 20 -17.46 13.10 -2.73
N GLU A 21 -18.28 12.34 -3.47
CA GLU A 21 -18.58 10.90 -3.29
C GLU A 21 -17.42 9.88 -3.43
N ASN A 22 -16.15 10.32 -3.49
CA ASN A 22 -15.03 9.45 -3.89
C ASN A 22 -13.94 9.25 -2.81
N ALA A 23 -14.21 9.57 -1.54
CA ALA A 23 -13.25 9.43 -0.45
C ALA A 23 -13.84 8.68 0.75
N PHE A 24 -13.10 7.70 1.27
CA PHE A 24 -13.42 6.99 2.51
C PHE A 24 -12.26 7.11 3.51
N THR A 25 -12.59 7.05 4.80
CA THR A 25 -11.61 7.18 5.88
C THR A 25 -11.37 5.83 6.54
N MET A 26 -10.13 5.36 6.55
CA MET A 26 -9.69 4.13 7.20
C MET A 26 -8.97 4.47 8.50
N VAL A 27 -9.32 3.83 9.61
CA VAL A 27 -8.60 4.00 10.89
C VAL A 27 -7.69 2.81 11.13
N ILE A 28 -6.37 3.02 11.13
CA ILE A 28 -5.41 2.01 11.58
C ILE A 28 -4.93 2.44 12.96
N SER A 29 -5.30 1.69 14.00
CA SER A 29 -4.84 1.89 15.37
C SER A 29 -5.00 3.33 15.90
N GLY A 30 -6.14 3.97 15.63
CA GLY A 30 -6.47 5.33 16.08
C GLY A 30 -5.98 6.48 15.18
N THR A 31 -5.25 6.18 14.11
CA THR A 31 -4.87 7.19 13.09
C THR A 31 -5.82 7.10 11.90
N LEU A 32 -6.43 8.23 11.53
CA LEU A 32 -7.31 8.34 10.36
C LEU A 32 -6.48 8.50 9.08
N PHE A 33 -6.76 7.67 8.08
CA PHE A 33 -6.20 7.71 6.74
C PHE A 33 -7.31 8.00 5.75
N THR A 34 -7.18 9.08 4.98
CA THR A 34 -8.09 9.35 3.86
C THR A 34 -7.58 8.63 2.61
N VAL A 35 -8.44 7.82 1.99
CA VAL A 35 -8.15 7.14 0.73
C VAL A 35 -9.13 7.65 -0.32
N SER A 36 -8.60 8.16 -1.42
CA SER A 36 -9.39 8.59 -2.58
C SER A 36 -9.45 7.45 -3.59
N LEU A 37 -10.64 7.11 -4.05
CA LEU A 37 -10.78 6.18 -5.18
C LEU A 37 -10.30 6.88 -6.47
N PRO A 38 -9.45 6.23 -7.28
CA PRO A 38 -9.31 6.62 -8.68
C PRO A 38 -10.65 6.34 -9.37
N SER A 39 -11.26 7.36 -9.97
CA SER A 39 -12.50 7.15 -10.72
C SER A 39 -12.25 6.20 -11.89
N GLU A 40 -13.00 5.10 -11.94
CA GLU A 40 -13.03 4.24 -13.12
C GLU A 40 -13.74 5.00 -14.24
N ASN A 41 -12.97 5.65 -15.11
CA ASN A 41 -13.41 6.02 -16.47
C ASN A 41 -12.24 6.52 -17.33
N LYS A 42 -11.42 5.62 -17.88
CA LYS A 42 -10.65 5.91 -19.11
C LYS A 42 -10.52 4.67 -20.00
N VAL A 43 -11.42 4.59 -20.99
CA VAL A 43 -11.21 3.86 -22.24
C VAL A 43 -9.91 4.40 -22.87
N CYS A 44 -8.89 3.55 -23.00
CA CYS A 44 -7.64 3.92 -23.66
C CYS A 44 -7.83 3.79 -25.18
N LYS A 45 -8.24 4.86 -25.86
CA LYS A 45 -8.16 4.94 -27.33
C LYS A 45 -6.72 5.27 -27.72
N MET A 46 -6.01 4.27 -28.22
CA MET A 46 -4.79 4.49 -29.02
C MET A 46 -5.18 5.07 -30.38
N GLN A 47 -4.57 6.19 -30.77
CA GLN A 47 -4.45 6.62 -32.16
C GLN A 47 -3.02 7.15 -32.39
N SER A 48 -2.55 6.95 -33.62
CA SER A 48 -1.15 7.07 -34.06
C SER A 48 -0.92 8.29 -34.96
N ALA A 49 0.36 8.73 -34.97
CA ALA A 49 1.12 9.48 -36.00
C ALA A 49 0.96 11.01 -36.16
N GLY A 50 2.11 11.69 -36.33
CA GLY A 50 2.25 12.89 -37.16
C GLY A 50 3.14 14.02 -36.62
N ASN A 51 4.42 14.07 -37.04
CA ASN A 51 5.25 15.28 -37.03
C ASN A 51 4.73 16.28 -38.07
N GLN A 52 4.63 17.59 -37.78
CA GLN A 52 5.03 18.73 -38.65
C GLN A 52 5.19 20.04 -37.82
N ARG A 53 6.24 20.83 -38.11
CA ARG A 53 6.49 22.20 -37.61
C ARG A 53 5.88 23.23 -38.58
N LEU A 54 5.25 24.31 -38.10
CA LEU A 54 5.64 25.74 -38.26
C LEU A 54 4.50 26.70 -37.84
N TYR A 55 4.91 27.89 -37.39
CA TYR A 55 4.18 28.91 -36.64
C TYR A 55 3.01 29.61 -37.38
N LYS A 56 1.99 30.03 -36.62
CA LYS A 56 1.29 31.32 -36.83
C LYS A 56 0.72 31.83 -35.51
N SER A 57 1.07 33.07 -35.20
CA SER A 57 0.69 33.82 -34.00
C SER A 57 -0.82 34.07 -33.90
N SER A 58 -1.38 33.87 -32.71
CA SER A 58 -2.52 34.66 -32.24
C SER A 58 -2.46 34.80 -30.73
N LEU A 59 -2.40 36.06 -30.32
CA LEU A 59 -2.34 36.62 -28.98
C LEU A 59 -3.54 36.14 -28.13
N VAL A 60 -3.34 35.23 -27.18
CA VAL A 60 -4.28 34.99 -26.07
C VAL A 60 -3.45 34.72 -24.82
N GLY A 61 -3.62 35.60 -23.84
CA GLY A 61 -2.90 35.54 -22.58
C GLY A 61 -3.41 34.41 -21.70
N THR A 62 -2.49 33.62 -21.17
CA THR A 62 -2.68 32.82 -19.97
C THR A 62 -1.37 32.80 -19.20
N SER A 63 -1.40 33.32 -17.98
CA SER A 63 -0.29 33.36 -17.04
C SER A 63 0.27 31.96 -16.79
N GLU A 64 1.50 31.71 -17.20
CA GLU A 64 2.28 30.57 -16.73
C GLU A 64 3.09 31.01 -15.51
N THR A 65 2.54 30.82 -14.31
CA THR A 65 3.36 30.82 -13.11
C THR A 65 3.90 29.40 -12.93
N THR A 66 5.11 29.18 -13.42
CA THR A 66 5.88 27.95 -13.19
C THR A 66 6.14 27.76 -11.70
N CYS A 67 5.33 26.96 -11.00
CA CYS A 67 5.67 26.47 -9.66
C CYS A 67 6.62 25.26 -9.78
N VAL A 68 7.87 25.53 -10.19
CA VAL A 68 8.99 24.63 -9.88
C VAL A 68 9.12 24.58 -8.36
N THR A 69 8.56 23.53 -7.77
CA THR A 69 8.81 23.23 -6.37
C THR A 69 9.96 22.25 -6.32
N THR A 70 11.18 22.75 -6.22
CA THR A 70 12.28 21.96 -5.66
C THR A 70 11.95 21.73 -4.19
N LYS A 71 11.16 20.68 -3.90
CA LYS A 71 11.04 20.15 -2.55
C LYS A 71 12.37 19.48 -2.22
N THR A 72 13.32 20.26 -1.73
CA THR A 72 14.38 19.74 -0.86
C THR A 72 13.68 19.18 0.37
N MET A 73 13.35 17.90 0.33
CA MET A 73 12.61 17.22 1.39
C MET A 73 13.48 17.19 2.64
N LYS A 74 13.18 18.09 3.58
CA LYS A 74 13.65 18.01 4.97
C LYS A 74 13.12 16.71 5.58
N LYS A 75 13.97 15.69 5.68
CA LYS A 75 13.77 14.51 6.54
C LYS A 75 13.76 14.98 7.99
N ASN A 76 12.59 15.07 8.65
CA ASN A 76 12.49 14.91 10.11
C ASN A 76 11.06 14.85 10.69
N GLY A 77 10.08 14.25 9.99
CA GLY A 77 8.69 14.25 10.48
C GLY A 77 7.84 12.99 10.30
N ASN A 78 8.38 11.85 9.82
CA ASN A 78 7.54 10.71 9.41
C ASN A 78 8.01 9.32 9.86
N THR A 79 9.03 9.22 10.71
CA THR A 79 9.64 7.93 11.08
C THR A 79 8.67 6.99 11.78
N ASN A 80 7.80 7.52 12.65
CA ASN A 80 6.87 6.70 13.43
C ASN A 80 5.73 6.14 12.57
N ASN A 81 5.16 6.97 11.68
CA ASN A 81 4.14 6.52 10.73
C ASN A 81 4.71 5.50 9.73
N ASP A 82 5.96 5.69 9.32
CA ASP A 82 6.66 4.75 8.45
C ASP A 82 6.89 3.39 9.16
N ILE A 83 7.24 3.39 10.45
CA ILE A 83 7.38 2.15 11.25
C ILE A 83 6.03 1.46 11.42
N ALA A 84 4.98 2.20 11.78
CA ALA A 84 3.64 1.66 11.97
C ALA A 84 3.12 0.94 10.72
N PHE A 85 3.29 1.58 9.54
CA PHE A 85 2.93 0.95 8.28
C PHE A 85 3.77 -0.30 7.99
N LYS A 86 5.10 -0.26 8.22
CA LYS A 86 5.98 -1.41 7.97
C LYS A 86 5.62 -2.62 8.84
N GLU A 87 5.40 -2.40 10.13
CA GLU A 87 4.97 -3.44 11.07
C GLU A 87 3.62 -4.03 10.65
N TRP A 88 2.63 -3.17 10.40
CA TRP A 88 1.30 -3.57 9.94
C TRP A 88 1.36 -4.35 8.62
N PHE A 89 2.16 -3.87 7.66
CA PHE A 89 2.29 -4.49 6.34
C PHE A 89 2.97 -5.87 6.43
N ALA A 90 3.96 -6.01 7.32
CA ALA A 90 4.55 -7.31 7.62
C ALA A 90 3.52 -8.28 8.23
N GLY A 91 2.69 -7.82 9.15
CA GLY A 91 1.58 -8.62 9.71
C GLY A 91 0.54 -9.02 8.65
N MET A 92 0.24 -8.12 7.72
CA MET A 92 -0.62 -8.42 6.57
C MET A 92 -0.03 -9.50 5.66
N ILE A 93 1.27 -9.44 5.38
CA ILE A 93 1.98 -10.45 4.57
C ILE A 93 2.06 -11.80 5.30
N ASP A 94 2.24 -11.78 6.63
CA ASP A 94 2.26 -13.00 7.43
C ASP A 94 0.94 -13.77 7.37
N GLY A 95 -0.19 -13.06 7.34
CA GLY A 95 -1.52 -13.64 7.18
C GLY A 95 -1.80 -14.12 5.75
N ASP A 96 -1.87 -13.19 4.80
CA ASP A 96 -2.43 -13.45 3.45
C ASP A 96 -1.41 -13.30 2.30
N GLY A 97 -0.17 -12.96 2.64
CA GLY A 97 0.90 -12.74 1.69
C GLY A 97 1.62 -14.01 1.27
N CYS A 98 2.34 -13.95 0.16
CA CYS A 98 3.22 -15.02 -0.31
C CYS A 98 4.38 -14.46 -1.13
N PHE A 99 5.60 -14.73 -0.70
CA PHE A 99 6.79 -14.46 -1.49
C PHE A 99 7.10 -15.65 -2.39
N LEU A 100 7.37 -15.35 -3.65
CA LEU A 100 7.60 -16.33 -4.69
C LEU A 100 8.92 -16.03 -5.41
N VAL A 101 9.67 -17.08 -5.68
CA VAL A 101 10.84 -17.06 -6.56
C VAL A 101 10.61 -18.14 -7.61
N ASN A 102 10.60 -17.75 -8.89
CA ASN A 102 10.47 -18.74 -9.96
C ASN A 102 11.82 -19.37 -10.32
N LYS A 103 11.81 -20.42 -11.14
CA LYS A 103 13.04 -21.14 -11.58
C LYS A 103 14.06 -20.25 -12.31
N LYS A 104 13.61 -19.12 -12.88
CA LYS A 104 14.46 -18.14 -13.58
C LYS A 104 14.98 -17.04 -12.66
N GLY A 105 14.68 -17.10 -11.36
CA GLY A 105 15.09 -16.08 -10.38
C GLY A 105 14.22 -14.82 -10.34
N TYR A 106 13.06 -14.80 -11.00
CA TYR A 106 12.14 -13.67 -10.84
C TYR A 106 11.39 -13.80 -9.52
N THR A 107 11.44 -12.72 -8.74
CA THR A 107 10.83 -12.58 -7.43
C THR A 107 9.47 -11.87 -7.53
N SER A 108 8.49 -12.30 -6.74
CA SER A 108 7.22 -11.58 -6.61
C SER A 108 6.64 -11.70 -5.21
N LEU A 109 5.82 -10.73 -4.81
CA LEU A 109 4.93 -10.79 -3.66
C LEU A 109 3.50 -10.84 -4.18
N GLU A 110 2.71 -11.78 -3.65
CA GLU A 110 1.27 -11.87 -3.88
C GLU A 110 0.53 -11.71 -2.54
N ILE A 111 -0.56 -10.96 -2.53
CA ILE A 111 -1.49 -10.87 -1.39
C ILE A 111 -2.89 -11.08 -1.97
N THR A 112 -3.65 -12.01 -1.40
CA THR A 112 -5.03 -12.30 -1.87
C THR A 112 -6.00 -12.04 -0.74
N VAL A 113 -7.04 -11.26 -1.02
CA VAL A 113 -8.10 -10.94 -0.05
C VAL A 113 -9.48 -11.08 -0.69
N ASP A 114 -10.52 -11.18 0.13
CA ASP A 114 -11.89 -11.21 -0.36
C ASP A 114 -12.28 -9.88 -1.02
N GLN A 115 -13.32 -9.91 -1.86
CA GLN A 115 -13.84 -8.73 -2.55
C GLN A 115 -14.19 -7.57 -1.62
N LYS A 116 -14.66 -7.85 -0.39
CA LYS A 116 -14.97 -6.83 0.63
C LYS A 116 -13.75 -6.01 1.05
N ASP A 117 -12.55 -6.58 0.93
CA ASP A 117 -11.28 -5.98 1.35
C ASP A 117 -10.50 -5.41 0.15
N LEU A 118 -11.14 -5.12 -0.99
CA LEU A 118 -10.42 -4.59 -2.17
C LEU A 118 -9.71 -3.25 -1.88
N TYR A 119 -10.31 -2.38 -1.08
CA TYR A 119 -9.72 -1.08 -0.70
C TYR A 119 -8.37 -1.26 0.03
N LEU A 120 -8.21 -2.35 0.79
CA LEU A 120 -6.98 -2.68 1.49
C LEU A 120 -5.83 -2.90 0.50
N LEU A 121 -6.10 -3.57 -0.62
CA LEU A 121 -5.11 -3.78 -1.67
C LEU A 121 -4.70 -2.47 -2.34
N HIS A 122 -5.64 -1.54 -2.56
CA HIS A 122 -5.33 -0.21 -3.10
C HIS A 122 -4.48 0.62 -2.13
N TYR A 123 -4.80 0.60 -0.84
CA TYR A 123 -3.96 1.26 0.17
C TYR A 123 -2.52 0.71 0.17
N ILE A 124 -2.36 -0.61 0.07
CA ILE A 124 -1.03 -1.24 -0.07
C ILE A 124 -0.36 -0.79 -1.36
N GLN A 125 -1.08 -0.78 -2.49
CA GLN A 125 -0.55 -0.37 -3.79
C GLN A 125 0.00 1.06 -3.74
N ASP A 126 -0.73 1.98 -3.11
CA ASP A 126 -0.34 3.39 -2.97
C ASP A 126 0.89 3.55 -2.05
N LYS A 127 0.89 2.87 -0.90
CA LYS A 127 2.00 2.95 0.07
C LYS A 127 3.28 2.28 -0.42
N VAL A 128 3.16 1.17 -1.13
CA VAL A 128 4.30 0.46 -1.73
C VAL A 128 4.80 1.20 -2.99
N GLY A 129 3.93 1.97 -3.64
CA GLY A 129 4.25 2.72 -4.85
C GLY A 129 4.18 1.86 -6.13
N GLY A 130 3.24 0.93 -6.19
CA GLY A 130 2.96 0.14 -7.40
C GLY A 130 2.43 -1.27 -7.12
N GLY A 131 2.48 -2.10 -8.16
CA GLY A 131 1.90 -3.46 -8.18
C GLY A 131 0.59 -3.48 -8.95
N ASN A 132 0.08 -4.68 -9.22
CA ASN A 132 -1.14 -4.87 -10.01
C ASN A 132 -2.18 -5.62 -9.18
N ILE A 133 -3.42 -5.12 -9.18
CA ILE A 133 -4.56 -5.77 -8.54
C ILE A 133 -5.45 -6.36 -9.63
N LYS A 134 -5.82 -7.63 -9.48
CA LYS A 134 -6.72 -8.32 -10.43
C LYS A 134 -7.70 -9.21 -9.68
N LEU A 135 -8.93 -9.29 -10.17
CA LEU A 135 -9.91 -10.28 -9.72
C LEU A 135 -9.39 -11.69 -10.06
N ARG A 136 -9.55 -12.63 -9.13
CA ARG A 136 -9.18 -14.03 -9.34
C ARG A 136 -10.33 -14.76 -10.04
N SER A 137 -10.01 -15.48 -11.12
CA SER A 137 -11.01 -16.25 -11.87
C SER A 137 -11.63 -17.34 -11.00
N GLY A 138 -12.97 -17.40 -10.96
CA GLY A 138 -13.69 -18.45 -10.24
C GLY A 138 -13.79 -18.24 -8.73
N SER A 139 -13.40 -17.08 -8.20
CA SER A 139 -13.58 -16.72 -6.80
C SER A 139 -13.93 -15.24 -6.62
N LYS A 140 -14.62 -14.89 -5.52
CA LYS A 140 -14.91 -13.49 -5.14
C LYS A 140 -13.73 -12.88 -4.38
N SER A 141 -12.53 -13.01 -4.93
CA SER A 141 -11.30 -12.53 -4.29
C SER A 141 -10.40 -11.79 -5.27
N TYR A 142 -9.69 -10.80 -4.75
CA TYR A 142 -8.73 -10.01 -5.51
C TYR A 142 -7.32 -10.37 -5.08
N ARG A 143 -6.41 -10.32 -6.05
CA ARG A 143 -5.00 -10.55 -5.82
C ARG A 143 -4.19 -9.32 -6.21
N TYR A 144 -3.49 -8.77 -5.23
CA TYR A 144 -2.38 -7.85 -5.44
C TYR A 144 -1.13 -8.65 -5.80
N ARG A 145 -0.39 -8.20 -6.81
CA ARG A 145 0.89 -8.77 -7.19
C ARG A 145 1.93 -7.68 -7.48
N MET A 146 3.00 -7.69 -6.72
CA MET A 146 4.24 -6.97 -7.04
C MET A 146 5.21 -7.92 -7.71
N HIS A 147 5.75 -7.55 -8.87
CA HIS A 147 6.71 -8.36 -9.64
C HIS A 147 7.89 -7.55 -10.18
N ASN A 148 7.79 -6.21 -10.17
CA ASN A 148 8.87 -5.35 -10.61
C ASN A 148 10.03 -5.46 -9.61
N LYS A 149 11.27 -5.62 -10.09
CA LYS A 149 12.48 -5.73 -9.27
C LYS A 149 12.62 -4.56 -8.27
N LYS A 150 12.39 -3.32 -8.71
CA LYS A 150 12.46 -2.13 -7.85
C LYS A 150 11.37 -2.15 -6.78
N GLY A 151 10.16 -2.57 -7.16
CA GLY A 151 9.04 -2.69 -6.22
C GLY A 151 9.26 -3.78 -5.18
N ILE A 152 9.78 -4.94 -5.58
CA ILE A 152 10.12 -6.01 -4.63
C ILE A 152 11.27 -5.60 -3.71
N MET A 153 12.30 -4.93 -4.23
CA MET A 153 13.37 -4.34 -3.41
C MET A 153 12.78 -3.40 -2.33
N ASN A 154 11.84 -2.54 -2.71
CA ASN A 154 11.15 -1.66 -1.76
C ASN A 154 10.39 -2.46 -0.69
N VAL A 155 9.60 -3.46 -1.12
CA VAL A 155 8.85 -4.35 -0.23
C VAL A 155 9.79 -5.03 0.77
N VAL A 156 10.88 -5.64 0.31
CA VAL A 156 11.84 -6.32 1.19
C VAL A 156 12.44 -5.33 2.18
N ASN A 157 12.87 -4.16 1.74
CA ASN A 157 13.41 -3.13 2.64
C ASN A 157 12.40 -2.64 3.69
N MET A 158 11.10 -2.70 3.39
CA MET A 158 10.05 -2.33 4.35
C MET A 158 9.82 -3.41 5.42
N VAL A 159 9.90 -4.69 5.06
CA VAL A 159 9.41 -5.80 5.91
C VAL A 159 10.51 -6.73 6.44
N ASN A 160 11.74 -6.59 5.96
CA ASN A 160 12.89 -7.33 6.49
C ASN A 160 13.03 -7.04 8.00
N GLY A 161 13.18 -8.10 8.79
CA GLY A 161 13.17 -8.03 10.26
C GLY A 161 11.77 -7.96 10.91
N TYR A 162 10.69 -7.64 10.18
CA TYR A 162 9.34 -7.55 10.76
C TYR A 162 8.45 -8.78 10.54
N ILE A 163 8.74 -9.58 9.51
CA ILE A 163 8.04 -10.85 9.23
C ILE A 163 8.29 -11.83 10.37
N GLN A 164 7.23 -12.38 10.97
CA GLN A 164 7.28 -13.31 12.10
C GLN A 164 6.96 -14.75 11.72
N HIS A 165 6.09 -14.96 10.73
CA HIS A 165 5.64 -16.30 10.38
C HIS A 165 6.77 -17.10 9.71
N SER A 166 7.08 -18.29 10.25
CA SER A 166 8.25 -19.10 9.84
C SER A 166 8.27 -19.42 8.34
N ILE A 167 7.11 -19.75 7.76
CA ILE A 167 6.98 -20.02 6.32
C ILE A 167 7.28 -18.75 5.51
N ARG A 168 6.80 -17.59 5.95
CA ARG A 168 7.01 -16.32 5.24
C ARG A 168 8.44 -15.83 5.37
N LYS A 169 9.08 -16.04 6.53
CA LYS A 169 10.53 -15.82 6.70
C LYS A 169 11.33 -16.63 5.70
N SER A 170 11.07 -17.93 5.60
CA SER A 170 11.78 -18.81 4.65
C SER A 170 11.59 -18.34 3.19
N GLN A 171 10.37 -17.96 2.79
CA GLN A 171 10.13 -17.42 1.46
C GLN A 171 10.83 -16.08 1.23
N LEU A 172 10.82 -15.17 2.22
CA LEU A 172 11.53 -13.89 2.17
C LEU A 172 13.05 -14.11 2.05
N HIS A 173 13.63 -15.02 2.82
CA HIS A 173 15.07 -15.32 2.76
C HIS A 173 15.49 -15.77 1.37
N ARG A 174 14.68 -16.60 0.69
CA ARG A 174 14.94 -16.98 -0.71
C ARG A 174 14.95 -15.76 -1.64
N VAL A 175 14.02 -14.84 -1.44
CA VAL A 175 13.98 -13.57 -2.19
C VAL A 175 15.23 -12.73 -1.90
N CYS A 176 15.63 -12.60 -0.63
CA CYS A 176 16.84 -11.87 -0.22
C CYS A 176 18.10 -12.46 -0.87
N SER A 177 18.24 -13.79 -0.90
CA SER A 177 19.36 -14.47 -1.55
C SER A 177 19.44 -14.17 -3.05
N VAL A 178 18.31 -14.20 -3.76
CA VAL A 178 18.27 -13.90 -5.20
C VAL A 178 18.58 -12.43 -5.50
N MET A 179 18.15 -11.52 -4.63
CA MET A 179 18.38 -10.07 -4.79
C MET A 179 19.69 -9.57 -4.19
N ASN A 180 20.46 -10.44 -3.53
CA ASN A 180 21.68 -10.10 -2.80
C ASN A 180 21.46 -9.03 -1.71
N ILE A 181 20.39 -9.20 -0.92
CA ILE A 181 20.04 -8.32 0.21
C ILE A 181 20.40 -9.05 1.51
N PRO A 182 21.09 -8.38 2.46
CA PRO A 182 21.36 -8.99 3.76
C PRO A 182 20.05 -9.24 4.52
N ILE A 183 19.92 -10.45 5.07
CA ILE A 183 18.80 -10.80 5.94
C ILE A 183 18.99 -10.07 7.26
N GLN A 184 17.91 -9.47 7.78
CA GLN A 184 17.90 -8.84 9.10
C GLN A 184 17.32 -9.79 10.14
N ASP A 185 17.84 -9.70 11.36
CA ASP A 185 17.30 -10.43 12.50
C ASP A 185 15.88 -9.94 12.80
N THR A 186 15.04 -10.86 13.29
CA THR A 186 13.68 -10.50 13.65
C THR A 186 13.63 -9.52 14.81
N VAL A 187 12.85 -8.46 14.62
CA VAL A 187 12.51 -7.50 15.65
C VAL A 187 11.56 -8.16 16.65
N ASN A 188 11.85 -7.97 17.94
CA ASN A 188 10.97 -8.40 19.02
C ASN A 188 9.72 -7.51 19.03
N LEU A 189 8.58 -8.07 18.68
CA LEU A 189 7.30 -7.35 18.71
C LEU A 189 6.81 -7.21 20.15
N THR A 190 6.21 -6.05 20.45
CA THR A 190 5.53 -5.80 21.71
C THR A 190 4.01 -5.83 21.50
N LYS A 191 3.22 -5.82 22.57
CA LYS A 191 1.75 -5.75 22.48
C LYS A 191 1.24 -4.53 21.72
N ASN A 192 2.04 -3.46 21.65
CA ASN A 192 1.70 -2.21 20.95
C ASN A 192 2.19 -2.20 19.49
N SER A 193 2.87 -3.24 19.03
CA SER A 193 3.35 -3.33 17.66
C SER A 193 2.18 -3.46 16.68
N HIS A 194 2.23 -2.69 15.60
CA HIS A 194 1.13 -2.63 14.62
C HIS A 194 0.99 -3.90 13.78
N TRP A 195 1.98 -4.79 13.87
CA TRP A 195 1.95 -6.13 13.29
C TRP A 195 0.68 -6.90 13.68
N PHE A 196 0.21 -6.75 14.93
CA PHE A 196 -0.99 -7.43 15.42
C PHE A 196 -2.30 -6.84 14.89
N ALA A 197 -2.31 -5.66 14.26
CA ALA A 197 -3.55 -5.01 13.83
C ALA A 197 -4.29 -5.77 12.71
N ARG A 198 -3.60 -6.63 11.93
CA ARG A 198 -4.26 -7.53 10.97
C ARG A 198 -5.12 -8.59 11.70
N ILE A 199 -4.65 -9.09 12.83
CA ILE A 199 -5.40 -10.07 13.62
C ILE A 199 -6.69 -9.42 14.10
N LEU A 200 -6.61 -8.19 14.66
CA LEU A 200 -7.78 -7.45 15.12
C LEU A 200 -8.79 -7.15 14.00
N TRP A 201 -8.32 -6.90 12.78
CA TRP A 201 -9.20 -6.77 11.59
C TRP A 201 -10.06 -8.01 11.33
N PHE A 202 -9.52 -9.20 11.58
CA PHE A 202 -10.20 -10.48 11.33
C PHE A 202 -11.30 -10.78 12.37
N TRP A 203 -11.15 -10.34 13.62
CA TRP A 203 -12.12 -10.58 14.71
C TRP A 203 -13.33 -9.63 14.69
N TRP A 204 -13.27 -8.52 13.97
CA TRP A 204 -14.38 -7.55 13.91
C TRP A 204 -15.36 -7.79 12.75
N TYR A 205 -14.98 -8.60 11.76
CA TYR A 205 -15.76 -8.86 10.55
C TYR A 205 -16.45 -10.24 10.52
N ASN A 206 -16.32 -11.03 11.59
CA ASN A 206 -17.05 -12.28 11.83
C ASN A 206 -17.85 -12.15 13.12
#